data_AF-A0A4P9XKH7-F1
#
_entry.id   AF-A0A4P9XKH7-F1
#
_cell.length_a   1.000
_cell.length_b   1.000
_cell.length_c   1.000
_cell.angle_alpha   90.00
_cell.angle_beta   90.00
_cell.angle_gamma   90.00
#
_symmetry.space_group_name_H-M   'P 1'
#
loop_
_entity.id
_entity.type
_entity.pdbx_description
1 polymer ?
#
loop_
_entity_poly.entity_id
_entity_poly.type
_entity_poly.pdbx_seq_one_letter_code
_entity_poly.pdbx_strand_id
1 'polypeptide(L)' 'MNIPDRSSAKEKPRQHVCPECGRAFQRAEHVRRHQRTHTDERPYACPYPNCQRAFGRSDNLNAHLRSH' A
#
# COMPACT_ATOMS: atom_id res chain seq x y z
N MET A 1 4.41 34.06 37.12
CA MET A 1 3.06 33.86 36.54
C MET A 1 3.17 32.84 35.42
N ASN A 2 2.21 31.91 35.37
CA ASN A 2 2.15 30.70 34.53
C ASN A 2 2.68 30.85 33.10
N ILE A 3 3.62 29.96 32.73
CA ILE A 3 3.74 29.46 31.35
C ILE A 3 3.12 28.06 31.39
N PRO A 4 1.95 27.86 30.76
CA PRO A 4 1.98 26.93 29.66
C PRO A 4 0.97 27.30 28.57
N ASP A 5 1.45 27.52 27.36
CA ASP A 5 0.72 27.02 26.20
C ASP A 5 1.73 26.57 25.14
N ARG A 6 2.33 25.39 25.39
CA ARG A 6 2.66 24.53 24.25
C ARG A 6 1.32 24.10 23.69
N SER A 7 0.73 24.95 22.85
CA SER A 7 -0.16 24.55 21.77
C SER A 7 0.62 23.55 20.92
N SER A 8 0.68 22.30 21.38
CA SER A 8 0.81 21.16 20.50
C SER A 8 -0.50 21.12 19.74
N ALA A 9 -0.58 21.95 18.71
CA ALA A 9 -1.35 21.63 17.52
C ALA A 9 -0.83 20.26 17.06
N LYS A 10 -1.42 19.20 17.62
CA LYS A 10 -1.32 17.86 17.07
C LYS A 10 -2.05 17.97 15.75
N GLU A 11 -1.31 18.38 14.72
CA GLU A 11 -1.72 18.18 13.34
C GLU A 11 -2.02 16.69 13.23
N LYS A 12 -3.32 16.36 13.32
CA LYS A 12 -3.82 15.01 13.10
C LYS A 12 -3.16 14.56 11.81
N PRO A 13 -2.30 13.52 11.81
CA PRO A 13 -1.62 13.12 10.59
C PRO A 13 -2.72 12.93 9.55
N ARG A 14 -2.60 13.58 8.38
CA ARG A 14 -3.55 13.41 7.29
C ARG A 14 -3.50 11.95 6.88
N GLN A 15 -4.28 11.13 7.56
CA GLN A 15 -4.39 9.71 7.31
C GLN A 15 -5.12 9.59 5.98
N HIS A 16 -4.44 9.00 5.02
CA HIS A 16 -5.04 8.69 3.75
C HIS A 16 -5.83 7.39 3.94
N VAL A 17 -7.15 7.47 3.78
CA VAL A 17 -8.06 6.33 3.97
C VAL A 17 -8.38 5.69 2.64
N CYS A 18 -8.46 4.36 2.62
CA CYS A 18 -8.95 3.62 1.47
C CYS A 18 -10.48 3.75 1.40
N PRO A 19 -11.05 4.21 0.27
CA PRO A 19 -12.50 4.37 0.14
C PRO A 19 -13.26 3.03 0.11
N GLU A 20 -12.60 1.92 -0.22
CA GLU A 20 -13.26 0.62 -0.37
C GLU A 20 -13.41 -0.16 0.94
N CYS A 21 -12.44 -0.01 1.86
CA CYS A 21 -12.43 -0.75 3.12
C CYS A 21 -12.22 0.13 4.37
N GLY A 22 -12.11 1.46 4.20
CA GLY A 22 -11.93 2.41 5.29
C GLY A 22 -10.55 2.36 5.97
N ARG A 23 -9.61 1.55 5.48
CA ARG A 23 -8.29 1.37 6.12
C ARG A 23 -7.45 2.63 6.01
N ALA A 24 -6.92 3.11 7.13
CA ALA A 24 -6.11 4.32 7.22
C ALA A 24 -4.61 4.04 7.03
N PHE A 25 -3.94 4.87 6.25
CA PHE A 25 -2.52 4.80 5.96
C PHE A 25 -1.85 6.15 6.22
N GLN A 26 -0.58 6.11 6.59
CA GLN A 26 0.22 7.32 6.85
C GLN A 26 0.56 8.12 5.58
N ARG A 27 0.45 7.50 4.39
CA ARG A 27 0.81 8.11 3.10
C ARG A 27 -0.17 7.73 1.99
N ALA A 28 -0.42 8.67 1.08
CA ALA A 28 -1.30 8.45 -0.08
C ALA A 28 -0.81 7.33 -1.01
N GLU A 29 0.51 7.21 -1.18
CA GLU A 29 1.13 6.15 -2.00
C GLU A 29 0.74 4.75 -1.50
N HIS A 30 0.64 4.57 -0.18
CA HIS A 30 0.25 3.31 0.42
C HIS A 30 -1.22 3.00 0.18
N VAL A 31 -2.09 4.01 0.18
CA VAL A 31 -3.51 3.84 -0.19
C VAL A 31 -3.63 3.43 -1.65
N ARG A 32 -2.98 4.13 -2.58
CA ARG A 32 -3.02 3.77 -4.01
C ARG A 32 -2.53 2.35 -4.27
N ARG A 33 -1.43 1.97 -3.61
CA ARG A 33 -0.89 0.60 -3.69
C ARG A 33 -1.82 -0.43 -3.07
N HIS A 34 -2.49 -0.08 -1.97
CA HIS A 34 -3.49 -0.93 -1.35
C HIS A 34 -4.75 -1.07 -2.20
N GLN A 35 -5.20 -0.03 -2.90
CA GLN A 35 -6.38 -0.13 -3.78
C GLN A 35 -6.22 -1.22 -4.85
N ARG A 36 -5.00 -1.45 -5.35
CA ARG A 36 -4.73 -2.58 -6.27
C ARG A 36 -5.01 -3.96 -5.68
N THR A 37 -5.12 -4.11 -4.36
CA THR A 37 -5.49 -5.39 -3.73
C THR A 37 -6.98 -5.64 -3.75
N HIS A 38 -7.81 -4.61 -3.95
CA HIS A 38 -9.26 -4.76 -4.07
C HIS A 38 -9.69 -5.07 -5.50
N THR A 39 -8.94 -4.56 -6.49
CA THR A 39 -9.26 -4.77 -7.91
C THR A 39 -8.75 -6.10 -8.46
N ASP A 40 -8.12 -6.95 -7.63
CA ASP A 40 -7.39 -8.17 -8.04
C ASP A 40 -6.44 -7.97 -9.24
N GLU A 41 -6.09 -6.72 -9.54
CA GLU A 41 -5.29 -6.37 -10.70
C GLU A 41 -3.85 -6.78 -10.41
N ARG A 42 -3.48 -7.94 -10.96
CA ARG A 42 -2.14 -8.51 -10.89
C ARG A 42 -1.46 -8.37 -12.25
N PRO A 43 -1.05 -7.14 -12.63
CA PRO A 43 -0.45 -6.91 -13.95
C PRO A 43 0.90 -7.62 -14.10
N TYR A 44 1.50 -8.09 -13.01
CA TYR A 44 2.77 -8.79 -13.02
C TYR A 44 2.55 -10.30 -12.98
N ALA A 45 2.22 -10.88 -14.14
CA ALA A 45 2.07 -12.33 -14.31
C ALA A 45 3.43 -13.02 -14.55
N CYS A 46 3.56 -14.26 -14.09
CA CYS A 46 4.70 -15.11 -14.39
C CYS A 46 4.70 -15.48 -15.89
N PRO A 47 5.84 -15.34 -16.60
CA PRO A 47 5.92 -15.65 -18.03
C PRO A 47 6.01 -17.15 -18.32
N TYR A 48 6.22 -18.00 -17.30
CA TYR A 48 6.32 -19.45 -17.47
C TYR A 48 4.93 -20.09 -17.65
N PRO A 49 4.68 -20.86 -18.72
CA PRO A 49 3.35 -21.40 -19.04
C PRO A 49 2.84 -22.45 -18.05
N ASN A 50 3.73 -23.12 -17.32
CA ASN A 50 3.40 -24.03 -16.22
C ASN A 50 3.23 -23.31 -14.87
N CYS A 51 3.39 -21.98 -14.81
CA CYS A 51 3.23 -21.19 -13.60
C CYS A 51 2.23 -20.05 -13.81
N GLN A 52 0.98 -20.27 -13.40
CA GLN A 52 -0.09 -19.26 -13.51
C GLN A 52 -0.12 -18.28 -12.33
N ARG A 53 1.04 -18.00 -11.71
CA ARG A 53 1.11 -17.03 -10.60
C ARG A 53 1.18 -15.60 -11.13
N ALA A 54 0.33 -14.75 -10.59
CA ALA A 54 0.36 -13.31 -10.86
C ALA A 54 0.50 -12.52 -9.55
N PHE A 55 1.16 -11.37 -9.61
CA PHE A 55 1.50 -10.54 -8.46
C PHE A 55 1.03 -9.10 -8.69
N GLY A 56 0.66 -8.42 -7.61
CA GLY A 56 0.30 -7.00 -7.65
C GLY A 56 1.51 -6.05 -7.70
N ARG A 57 2.74 -6.58 -7.61
CA ARG A 57 3.98 -5.80 -7.65
C ARG A 57 5.11 -6.51 -8.39
N SER A 58 5.98 -5.73 -9.02
CA SER A 58 7.12 -6.22 -9.78
C SER A 58 8.22 -6.82 -8.89
N ASP A 59 8.44 -6.29 -7.68
CA ASP A 59 9.39 -6.82 -6.71
C ASP A 59 9.04 -8.25 -6.30
N ASN A 60 7.76 -8.51 -6.05
CA ASN A 60 7.27 -9.85 -5.72
C ASN A 60 7.40 -10.82 -6.91
N LEU A 61 7.06 -10.37 -8.13
CA LEU A 61 7.26 -11.18 -9.33
C LEU A 61 8.74 -11.52 -9.50
N ASN A 62 9.64 -10.54 -9.41
CA ASN A 62 11.07 -10.74 -9.60
C ASN A 62 11.66 -11.72 -8.55
N ALA A 63 11.22 -11.62 -7.30
CA ALA A 63 11.60 -12.57 -6.26
C ALA A 63 11.09 -13.99 -6.56
N HIS A 64 9.86 -14.10 -7.07
CA HIS A 64 9.30 -15.38 -7.50
C HIS A 64 10.03 -15.97 -8.72
N LEU A 65 10.41 -15.16 -9.70
CA LEU A 65 11.17 -15.61 -10.88
C LEU A 65 12.53 -16.19 -10.52
N ARG A 66 13.14 -15.73 -9.41
CA ARG A 66 14.39 -16.31 -8.89
C ARG A 66 14.22 -17.69 -8.26
N SER A 67 12.99 -18.07 -7.90
CA SER A 67 12.67 -19.37 -7.29
C SER A 67 12.23 -20.43 -8.29
N HIS A 68 12.07 -20.06 -9.56
CA HIS A 68 11.92 -20.99 -10.66
C HIS A 68 13.27 -21.62 -11.01
#